data_AF-A0A2E4BZ34-F1
#
_entry.id   AF-A0A2E4BZ34-F1
#
_cell.length_a   1.000
_cell.length_b   1.000
_cell.length_c   1.000
_cell.angle_alpha   90.00
_cell.angle_beta   90.00
_cell.angle_gamma   90.00
#
_symmetry.space_group_name_H-M   'P 1'
#
loop_
_entity.id
_entity.type
_entity.pdbx_description
1 polymer ?
#
loop_
_entity_poly.entity_id
_entity_poly.type
_entity_poly.pdbx_seq_one_letter_code
_entity_poly.pdbx_strand_id
1 'polypeptide(L)'
;MSKIPFRNPGWAGNVGEYKLTEEQVRGIDFVGVRPLEGGHAAAASTYPFMLEAKDPGAPLFEGPYQTRFEKILTRYPTKQAALLPALNLAQEVRGYISPETMDRVAQLLELSSAYVRGVATFYTMYNKRPVGRHLVQVCTNISCNLCGAQDVLEAFLKHTNTEMGETSLDRAFTVIEAECLAGCGFPTCVQINSRYYENVTVAEVPRIVAHLRGNGDGFVPPDNRDDATHTKFAVDPPSTRPEGEE
;
A
#
# COMPACT_ATOMS: atom_id res chain seq x y z
N MET A 1 -23.46 10.34 -27.04
CA MET A 1 -23.20 10.64 -25.62
C MET A 1 -24.42 10.26 -24.81
N SER A 2 -24.29 9.22 -23.98
CA SER A 2 -25.40 8.66 -23.18
C SER A 2 -25.85 9.65 -22.11
N LYS A 3 -27.16 9.90 -22.01
CA LYS A 3 -27.80 10.82 -21.03
C LYS A 3 -27.90 10.22 -19.61
N ILE A 4 -27.07 9.24 -19.27
CA ILE A 4 -27.14 8.57 -17.97
C ILE A 4 -26.24 9.32 -17.00
N PRO A 5 -26.78 9.93 -15.92
CA PRO A 5 -25.97 10.62 -14.93
C PRO A 5 -25.06 9.61 -14.20
N PHE A 6 -23.82 10.02 -13.97
CA PHE A 6 -22.79 9.28 -13.26
C PHE A 6 -23.26 8.98 -11.81
N ARG A 7 -23.84 7.80 -11.60
CA ARG A 7 -24.27 7.31 -10.28
C ARG A 7 -23.25 6.28 -9.81
N ASN A 8 -22.36 6.70 -8.91
CA ASN A 8 -21.40 5.82 -8.24
C ASN A 8 -22.13 4.98 -7.18
N PRO A 9 -22.11 3.64 -7.24
CA PRO A 9 -22.62 2.80 -6.16
C PRO A 9 -21.61 2.81 -5.01
N GLY A 10 -21.81 3.70 -4.04
CA GLY A 10 -21.04 3.75 -2.81
C GLY A 10 -21.01 2.40 -2.07
N TRP A 11 -19.83 2.02 -1.60
CA TRP A 11 -19.41 0.70 -1.10
C TRP A 11 -20.01 0.27 0.26
N ALA A 12 -21.20 0.74 0.63
CA ALA A 12 -21.78 0.50 1.96
C ALA A 12 -23.32 0.39 2.00
N GLY A 13 -23.96 -0.14 0.95
CA GLY A 13 -25.33 -0.69 1.03
C GLY A 13 -26.48 0.25 1.39
N ASN A 14 -26.24 1.54 1.63
CA ASN A 14 -27.28 2.54 1.86
C ASN A 14 -27.75 3.12 0.51
N VAL A 15 -28.83 2.56 -0.03
CA VAL A 15 -29.49 3.06 -1.24
C VAL A 15 -30.38 4.26 -0.92
N GLY A 16 -29.85 5.47 -1.10
CA GLY A 16 -30.59 6.73 -0.99
C GLY A 16 -30.08 7.77 -2.01
N GLU A 17 -30.94 8.71 -2.41
CA GLU A 17 -30.53 9.86 -3.22
C GLU A 17 -29.91 10.94 -2.31
N TYR A 18 -28.58 10.96 -2.26
CA TYR A 18 -27.84 11.98 -1.50
C TYR A 18 -27.37 13.08 -2.45
N LYS A 19 -27.75 14.33 -2.17
CA LYS A 19 -27.20 15.53 -2.84
C LYS A 19 -25.89 15.93 -2.17
N LEU A 20 -24.88 15.07 -2.27
CA LEU A 20 -23.54 15.35 -1.78
C LEU A 20 -22.66 15.73 -2.99
N THR A 21 -21.90 16.80 -2.85
CA THR A 21 -20.81 17.15 -3.79
C THR A 21 -19.67 16.13 -3.66
N GLU A 22 -18.83 15.98 -4.68
CA GLU A 22 -17.67 15.08 -4.64
C GLU A 22 -16.76 15.36 -3.43
N GLU A 23 -16.58 16.63 -3.09
CA GLU A 23 -15.85 17.08 -1.90
C GLU A 23 -16.54 16.66 -0.59
N GLN A 24 -17.87 16.65 -0.54
CA GLN A 24 -18.65 16.19 0.62
C GLN A 24 -18.73 14.66 0.72
N VAL A 25 -18.64 13.94 -0.41
CA VAL A 25 -18.58 12.47 -0.44
C VAL A 25 -17.20 11.98 -0.03
N ARG A 26 -16.14 12.64 -0.48
CA ARG A 26 -14.75 12.25 -0.21
C ARG A 26 -14.25 12.79 1.13
N GLY A 27 -14.77 13.93 1.58
CA GLY A 27 -14.30 14.65 2.76
C GLY A 27 -12.92 15.27 2.53
N ILE A 28 -12.69 16.48 3.03
CA ILE A 28 -11.33 17.05 3.13
C ILE A 28 -10.46 16.29 4.16
N ASP A 29 -11.07 15.42 4.96
CA ASP A 29 -10.38 14.54 5.92
C ASP A 29 -9.47 13.50 5.23
N PHE A 30 -9.65 13.27 3.92
CA PHE A 30 -8.88 12.29 3.14
C PHE A 30 -7.84 12.89 2.18
N VAL A 31 -7.76 14.21 2.05
CA VAL A 31 -6.77 14.90 1.19
C VAL A 31 -6.07 15.97 2.02
N GLY A 32 -4.99 15.57 2.71
CA GLY A 32 -4.20 16.42 3.58
C GLY A 32 -3.00 15.68 4.19
N VAL A 33 -2.09 16.42 4.86
CA VAL A 33 -1.00 15.80 5.63
C VAL A 33 -1.60 15.09 6.84
N ARG A 34 -1.40 13.77 6.93
CA ARG A 34 -2.00 12.97 8.01
C ARG A 34 -1.46 13.40 9.37
N PRO A 35 -2.34 13.57 10.39
CA PRO A 35 -1.89 13.80 11.76
C PRO A 35 -1.09 12.61 12.28
N LEU A 36 0.09 12.87 12.86
CA LEU A 36 0.97 11.82 13.42
C LEU A 36 0.29 11.05 14.56
N GLU A 37 -0.57 11.74 15.31
CA GLU A 37 -1.41 11.20 16.38
C GLU A 37 -2.57 10.31 15.90
N GLY A 38 -2.71 10.14 14.58
CA GLY A 38 -3.78 9.38 13.94
C GLY A 38 -5.13 10.13 13.92
N GLY A 39 -5.94 9.83 12.90
CA GLY A 39 -7.28 10.41 12.74
C GLY A 39 -8.30 9.92 13.78
N HIS A 40 -9.58 10.02 13.46
CA HIS A 40 -10.67 9.50 14.30
C HIS A 40 -10.49 7.99 14.57
N ALA A 41 -10.81 7.50 15.78
CA ALA A 41 -10.58 6.09 16.16
C ALA A 41 -11.23 5.08 15.18
N ALA A 42 -12.37 5.45 14.57
CA ALA A 42 -13.05 4.66 13.54
C ALA A 42 -12.37 4.68 12.15
N ALA A 43 -11.55 5.68 11.84
CA ALA A 43 -10.94 5.91 10.52
C ALA A 43 -9.39 5.80 10.53
N ALA A 44 -8.76 5.75 11.70
CA ALA A 44 -7.31 5.94 11.85
C ALA A 44 -6.44 4.69 11.69
N SER A 45 -7.02 3.49 11.65
CA SER A 45 -6.23 2.25 11.47
C SER A 45 -6.19 1.76 10.02
N THR A 46 -6.94 2.37 9.11
CA THR A 46 -7.23 1.77 7.79
C THR A 46 -6.17 2.03 6.73
N TYR A 47 -5.14 2.84 7.02
CA TYR A 47 -4.05 3.07 6.07
C TYR A 47 -2.71 2.88 6.77
N PRO A 48 -2.09 1.69 6.63
CA PRO A 48 -0.65 1.57 6.76
C PRO A 48 -0.03 2.51 5.73
N PHE A 49 0.93 3.32 6.14
CA PHE A 49 1.86 3.88 5.16
C PHE A 49 3.25 3.52 5.63
N MET A 50 4.05 2.95 4.75
CA MET A 50 5.46 2.78 5.02
C MET A 50 6.12 4.12 4.70
N LEU A 51 6.52 4.87 5.74
CA LEU A 51 7.20 6.15 5.55
C LEU A 51 8.45 5.96 4.69
N GLU A 52 8.76 6.94 3.83
CA GLU A 52 10.02 6.92 3.08
C GLU A 52 11.21 7.08 4.04
N ALA A 53 11.11 8.06 4.94
CA ALA A 53 12.06 8.23 6.02
C ALA A 53 11.74 7.24 7.15
N LYS A 54 12.65 6.29 7.36
CA LYS A 54 12.56 5.24 8.38
C LYS A 54 13.70 5.44 9.36
N ASP A 55 13.42 5.36 10.66
CA ASP A 55 14.44 5.43 11.70
C ASP A 55 14.42 4.15 12.54
N PRO A 56 15.32 3.18 12.26
CA PRO A 56 15.46 1.95 13.03
C PRO A 56 15.64 2.15 14.54
N GLY A 57 16.25 3.27 14.95
CA GLY A 57 16.56 3.59 16.34
C GLY A 57 15.49 4.44 17.02
N ALA A 58 14.44 4.85 16.30
CA ALA A 58 13.43 5.74 16.85
C ALA A 58 12.77 5.13 18.10
N PRO A 59 12.50 5.96 19.12
CA PRO A 59 11.74 5.53 20.27
C PRO A 59 10.33 5.10 19.83
N LEU A 60 9.87 3.99 20.38
CA LEU A 60 8.55 3.43 20.05
C LEU A 60 7.49 3.93 21.02
N PHE A 61 6.35 4.35 20.47
CA PHE A 61 5.15 4.73 21.22
C PHE A 61 5.38 5.91 22.19
N GLU A 62 6.09 6.94 21.72
CA GLU A 62 6.26 8.22 22.41
C GLU A 62 5.59 9.36 21.65
N GLY A 63 5.25 10.45 22.36
CA GLY A 63 4.65 11.65 21.78
C GLY A 63 3.39 11.35 20.95
N PRO A 64 3.30 11.79 19.68
CA PRO A 64 2.11 11.56 18.86
C PRO A 64 1.83 10.07 18.61
N TYR A 65 2.87 9.23 18.54
CA TYR A 65 2.71 7.79 18.35
C TYR A 65 2.12 7.09 19.59
N GLN A 66 2.37 7.63 20.79
CA GLN A 66 1.72 7.18 22.02
C GLN A 66 0.21 7.43 21.96
N THR A 67 -0.20 8.66 21.62
CA THR A 67 -1.62 9.01 21.49
C THR A 67 -2.32 8.14 20.45
N ARG A 68 -1.64 7.84 19.32
CA ARG A 68 -2.18 6.94 18.30
C ARG A 68 -2.34 5.51 18.82
N PHE A 69 -1.39 5.01 19.62
CA PHE A 69 -1.49 3.70 20.25
C PHE A 69 -2.64 3.63 21.26
N GLU A 70 -2.84 4.66 22.10
CA GLU A 70 -3.97 4.74 23.02
C GLU A 70 -5.31 4.70 22.28
N LYS A 71 -5.45 5.43 21.17
CA LYS A 71 -6.63 5.36 20.28
C LYS A 71 -6.84 3.97 19.67
N ILE A 72 -5.78 3.24 19.36
CA ILE A 72 -5.90 1.85 18.86
C ILE A 72 -6.49 0.97 19.96
N LEU A 73 -6.06 1.12 21.21
CA LEU A 73 -6.56 0.33 22.33
C LEU A 73 -8.05 0.54 22.59
N THR A 74 -8.59 1.76 22.40
CA THR A 74 -10.03 2.03 22.62
C THR A 74 -10.95 1.29 21.65
N ARG A 75 -10.43 0.73 20.56
CA ARG A 75 -11.23 0.01 19.55
C ARG A 75 -11.54 -1.43 19.92
N TYR A 76 -10.80 -1.98 20.88
CA TYR A 76 -10.85 -3.40 21.18
C TYR A 76 -11.18 -3.64 22.65
N PRO A 77 -12.00 -4.65 22.96
CA PRO A 77 -12.27 -5.02 24.35
C PRO A 77 -11.06 -5.68 25.03
N THR A 78 -10.11 -6.22 24.27
CA THR A 78 -8.91 -6.90 24.77
C THR A 78 -7.64 -6.34 24.14
N LYS A 79 -6.55 -6.26 24.91
CA LYS A 79 -5.25 -5.80 24.42
C LYS A 79 -4.67 -6.68 23.32
N GLN A 80 -4.93 -7.99 23.37
CA GLN A 80 -4.46 -8.93 22.34
C GLN A 80 -4.95 -8.58 20.94
N ALA A 81 -6.18 -8.09 20.79
CA ALA A 81 -6.74 -7.71 19.49
C ALA A 81 -6.07 -6.47 18.88
N ALA A 82 -5.39 -5.66 19.69
CA ALA A 82 -4.61 -4.50 19.23
C ALA A 82 -3.21 -4.88 18.71
N LEU A 83 -2.81 -6.15 18.74
CA LEU A 83 -1.46 -6.58 18.38
C LEU A 83 -1.06 -6.22 16.94
N LEU A 84 -1.91 -6.56 15.97
CA LEU A 84 -1.63 -6.29 14.55
C LEU A 84 -1.44 -4.79 14.27
N PRO A 85 -2.38 -3.90 14.67
CA PRO A 85 -2.20 -2.47 14.45
C PRO A 85 -1.04 -1.88 15.26
N ALA A 86 -0.71 -2.41 16.44
CA ALA A 86 0.46 -1.99 17.21
C ALA A 86 1.79 -2.34 16.51
N LEU A 87 1.92 -3.55 15.97
CA LEU A 87 3.08 -3.96 15.17
C LEU A 87 3.20 -3.14 13.89
N ASN A 88 2.08 -2.84 13.23
CA ASN A 88 2.06 -2.00 12.05
C ASN A 88 2.53 -0.56 12.38
N LEU A 89 2.07 0.00 13.49
CA LEU A 89 2.52 1.32 13.97
C LEU A 89 4.03 1.34 14.25
N ALA A 90 4.57 0.27 14.84
CA ALA A 90 6.01 0.16 15.07
C ALA A 90 6.80 0.06 13.76
N GLN A 91 6.30 -0.69 12.78
CA GLN A 91 6.90 -0.80 11.45
C GLN A 91 6.83 0.51 10.66
N GLU A 92 5.77 1.30 10.80
CA GLU A 92 5.62 2.62 10.17
C GLU A 92 6.78 3.55 10.58
N VAL A 93 7.15 3.54 11.87
CA VAL A 93 8.22 4.39 12.42
C VAL A 93 9.62 3.84 12.10
N ARG A 94 9.85 2.55 12.39
CA ARG A 94 11.19 1.94 12.28
C ARG A 94 11.49 1.34 10.90
N GLY A 95 10.50 1.21 10.04
CA GLY A 95 10.60 0.59 8.71
C GLY A 95 10.55 -0.93 8.69
N TYR A 96 10.90 -1.58 9.81
CA TYR A 96 10.87 -3.03 10.02
C TYR A 96 10.67 -3.35 11.50
N ILE A 97 10.36 -4.60 11.80
CA ILE A 97 10.11 -5.10 13.14
C ILE A 97 11.33 -5.90 13.62
N SER A 98 12.17 -5.26 14.43
CA SER A 98 13.29 -5.92 15.12
C SER A 98 12.81 -6.80 16.28
N PRO A 99 13.61 -7.78 16.75
CA PRO A 99 13.29 -8.55 17.96
C PRO A 99 13.00 -7.66 19.18
N GLU A 100 13.78 -6.58 19.36
CA GLU A 100 13.55 -5.58 20.41
C GLU A 100 12.17 -4.91 20.27
N THR A 101 11.77 -4.57 19.05
CA THR A 101 10.45 -4.00 18.75
C THR A 101 9.33 -4.98 19.14
N MET A 102 9.51 -6.28 18.83
CA MET A 102 8.55 -7.32 19.22
C MET A 102 8.44 -7.45 20.73
N ASP A 103 9.57 -7.45 21.44
CA ASP A 103 9.61 -7.55 22.90
C ASP A 103 8.99 -6.31 23.57
N ARG A 104 9.20 -5.12 22.99
CA ARG A 104 8.56 -3.89 23.47
C ARG A 104 7.04 -3.92 23.29
N VAL A 105 6.54 -4.36 22.13
CA VAL A 105 5.10 -4.51 21.88
C VAL A 105 4.48 -5.57 22.80
N ALA A 106 5.19 -6.68 23.04
CA ALA A 106 4.75 -7.72 23.97
C ALA A 106 4.54 -7.17 25.39
N GLN A 107 5.48 -6.35 25.89
CA GLN A 107 5.35 -5.68 27.19
C GLN A 107 4.14 -4.75 27.26
N LEU A 108 3.93 -3.92 26.22
CA LEU A 108 2.83 -2.94 26.19
C LEU A 108 1.44 -3.58 26.18
N LEU A 109 1.32 -4.72 25.49
CA LEU A 109 0.05 -5.46 25.37
C LEU A 109 -0.12 -6.56 26.42
N GLU A 110 0.85 -6.73 27.32
CA GLU A 110 0.87 -7.79 28.34
C GLU A 110 0.76 -9.20 27.72
N LEU A 111 1.48 -9.41 26.61
CA LEU A 111 1.56 -10.69 25.89
C LEU A 111 2.95 -11.32 26.04
N SER A 112 3.07 -12.61 25.73
CA SER A 112 4.39 -13.25 25.67
C SER A 112 5.15 -12.85 24.41
N SER A 113 6.47 -12.64 24.52
CA SER A 113 7.33 -12.39 23.37
C SER A 113 7.24 -13.49 22.31
N ALA A 114 7.07 -14.75 22.73
CA ALA A 114 6.91 -15.88 21.82
C ALA A 114 5.64 -15.76 20.97
N TYR A 115 4.53 -15.30 21.56
CA TYR A 115 3.28 -15.08 20.84
C TYR A 115 3.42 -13.96 19.80
N VAL A 116 4.01 -12.83 20.19
CA VAL A 116 4.24 -11.69 19.28
C VAL A 116 5.17 -12.08 18.12
N ARG A 117 6.25 -12.83 18.40
CA ARG A 117 7.15 -13.35 17.37
C ARG A 117 6.43 -14.29 16.41
N GLY A 118 5.59 -15.20 16.92
CA GLY A 118 4.77 -16.08 16.10
C GLY A 118 3.87 -15.30 15.13
N VAL A 119 3.16 -14.29 15.61
CA VAL A 119 2.32 -13.41 14.80
C VAL A 119 3.14 -12.63 13.76
N ALA A 120 4.27 -12.05 14.15
CA ALA A 120 5.14 -11.30 13.24
C ALA A 120 5.77 -12.18 12.15
N THR A 121 5.99 -13.47 12.43
CA THR A 121 6.46 -14.41 11.41
C THR A 121 5.37 -14.89 10.47
N PHE A 122 4.12 -14.98 10.95
CA PHE A 122 2.98 -15.49 10.21
C PHE A 122 2.50 -14.53 9.12
N TYR A 123 2.38 -13.24 9.42
CA TYR A 123 1.94 -12.24 8.44
C TYR A 123 3.12 -11.75 7.58
N THR A 124 2.96 -11.86 6.26
CA THR A 124 3.96 -11.44 5.27
C THR A 124 4.17 -9.92 5.22
N MET A 125 3.18 -9.13 5.67
CA MET A 125 3.25 -7.67 5.71
C MET A 125 4.32 -7.14 6.67
N TYR A 126 4.77 -7.95 7.64
CA TYR A 126 5.76 -7.53 8.61
C TYR A 126 7.19 -7.81 8.14
N ASN A 127 7.92 -6.74 7.89
CA ASN A 127 9.32 -6.81 7.51
C ASN A 127 10.15 -7.16 8.74
N LYS A 128 10.87 -8.28 8.68
CA LYS A 128 11.75 -8.74 9.78
C LYS A 128 13.20 -8.29 9.59
N ARG A 129 13.51 -7.67 8.43
CA ARG A 129 14.82 -7.12 8.09
C ARG A 129 14.64 -5.68 7.61
N PRO A 130 15.67 -4.83 7.73
CA PRO A 130 15.65 -3.49 7.17
C PRO A 130 15.35 -3.56 5.67
N VAL A 131 14.40 -2.75 5.23
CA VAL A 131 14.06 -2.55 3.81
C VAL A 131 14.54 -1.17 3.38
N GLY A 132 14.79 -1.00 2.08
CA GLY A 132 15.15 0.28 1.49
C GLY A 132 14.05 1.33 1.64
N ARG A 133 14.33 2.56 1.22
CA ARG A 133 13.38 3.69 1.26
C ARG A 133 12.04 3.33 0.62
N HIS A 134 12.07 2.62 -0.50
CA HIS A 134 10.91 2.14 -1.25
C HIS A 134 10.89 0.62 -1.29
N LEU A 135 9.89 0.02 -0.64
CA LEU A 135 9.58 -1.39 -0.78
C LEU A 135 8.61 -1.57 -1.96
N VAL A 136 9.09 -2.15 -3.05
CA VAL A 136 8.35 -2.44 -4.27
C VAL A 136 7.85 -3.89 -4.21
N GLN A 137 6.55 -4.07 -4.33
CA GLN A 137 5.86 -5.36 -4.28
C GLN A 137 5.11 -5.56 -5.60
N VAL A 138 5.58 -6.48 -6.43
CA VAL A 138 4.96 -6.76 -7.74
C VAL A 138 4.05 -7.98 -7.61
N CYS A 139 2.77 -7.83 -7.96
CA CYS A 139 1.83 -8.96 -7.98
C CYS A 139 2.11 -9.88 -9.16
N THR A 140 2.54 -11.11 -8.89
CA THR A 140 2.82 -12.15 -9.92
C THR A 140 1.77 -13.27 -9.93
N ASN A 141 0.66 -13.08 -9.21
CA ASN A 141 -0.45 -14.04 -9.23
C ASN A 141 -1.15 -14.06 -10.60
N ILE A 142 -1.96 -15.08 -10.86
CA ILE A 142 -2.48 -15.52 -12.17
C ILE A 142 -2.94 -14.36 -13.06
N SER A 143 -3.83 -13.49 -12.56
CA SER A 143 -4.38 -12.39 -13.37
C SER A 143 -3.33 -11.39 -13.83
N CYS A 144 -2.37 -11.03 -12.97
CA CYS A 144 -1.29 -10.13 -13.34
C CYS A 144 -0.26 -10.85 -14.20
N ASN A 145 0.03 -12.13 -13.93
CA ASN A 145 0.99 -12.90 -14.71
C ASN A 145 0.55 -13.10 -16.16
N LEU A 146 -0.74 -13.33 -16.40
CA LEU A 146 -1.33 -13.37 -17.75
C LEU A 146 -1.16 -12.04 -18.52
N CYS A 147 -0.95 -10.93 -17.81
CA CYS A 147 -0.71 -9.60 -18.37
C CYS A 147 0.78 -9.20 -18.36
N GLY A 148 1.71 -10.15 -18.16
CA GLY A 148 3.16 -9.90 -18.24
C GLY A 148 3.79 -9.37 -16.94
N ALA A 149 3.22 -9.70 -15.78
CA ALA A 149 3.78 -9.24 -14.49
C ALA A 149 5.22 -9.70 -14.24
N GLN A 150 5.63 -10.85 -14.77
CA GLN A 150 7.00 -11.34 -14.65
C GLN A 150 7.99 -10.38 -15.33
N ASP A 151 7.66 -9.88 -16.52
CA ASP A 151 8.50 -8.92 -17.25
C ASP A 151 8.59 -7.59 -16.49
N VAL A 152 7.50 -7.18 -15.82
CA VAL A 152 7.47 -5.99 -14.97
C VAL A 152 8.38 -6.17 -13.75
N LEU A 153 8.32 -7.32 -13.07
CA LEU A 153 9.20 -7.64 -11.94
C LEU A 153 10.68 -7.60 -12.37
N GLU A 154 11.03 -8.25 -13.47
CA GLU A 154 12.39 -8.25 -14.01
C GLU A 154 12.88 -6.85 -14.39
N ALA A 155 11.99 -6.02 -14.95
CA ALA A 155 12.29 -4.63 -15.24
C ALA A 155 12.61 -3.84 -13.96
N PHE A 156 11.86 -4.04 -12.87
CA PHE A 156 12.13 -3.38 -11.59
C PHE A 156 13.49 -3.82 -11.03
N LEU A 157 13.79 -5.12 -11.02
CA LEU A 157 15.08 -5.65 -10.57
C LEU A 157 16.25 -5.03 -11.35
N LYS A 158 16.13 -4.98 -12.68
CA LYS A 158 17.15 -4.39 -13.56
C LYS A 158 17.37 -2.89 -13.31
N HIS A 159 16.31 -2.10 -13.16
CA HIS A 159 16.41 -0.64 -13.06
C HIS A 159 16.79 -0.16 -11.65
N THR A 160 16.47 -0.95 -10.63
CA THR A 160 16.87 -0.68 -9.24
C THR A 160 18.23 -1.30 -8.89
N ASN A 161 18.80 -2.12 -9.79
CA ASN A 161 20.04 -2.86 -9.60
C ASN A 161 20.03 -3.65 -8.29
N THR A 162 18.96 -4.44 -8.09
CA THR A 162 18.75 -5.27 -6.91
C THR A 162 18.41 -6.69 -7.32
N GLU A 163 18.64 -7.63 -6.39
CA GLU A 163 18.14 -8.99 -6.49
C GLU A 163 16.79 -9.10 -5.76
N MET A 164 16.01 -10.12 -6.11
CA MET A 164 14.70 -10.36 -5.52
C MET A 164 14.83 -10.63 -4.02
N GLY A 165 14.12 -9.86 -3.19
CA GLY A 165 14.22 -9.97 -1.72
C GLY A 165 15.34 -9.15 -1.10
N GLU A 166 16.31 -8.69 -1.89
CA GLU A 166 17.44 -7.92 -1.41
C GLU A 166 17.20 -6.42 -1.54
N THR A 167 18.02 -5.65 -0.82
CA THR A 167 18.00 -4.18 -0.86
C THR A 167 19.18 -3.68 -1.67
N SER A 168 18.93 -2.73 -2.57
CA SER A 168 19.97 -2.12 -3.40
C SER A 168 21.06 -1.46 -2.56
N LEU A 169 22.27 -1.34 -3.11
CA LEU A 169 23.44 -0.76 -2.43
C LEU A 169 23.22 0.68 -1.96
N ASP A 170 22.39 1.42 -2.68
CA ASP A 170 21.98 2.80 -2.34
C ASP A 170 20.94 2.87 -1.21
N ARG A 171 20.46 1.72 -0.71
CA ARG A 171 19.36 1.56 0.26
C ARG A 171 18.07 2.26 -0.17
N ALA A 172 17.90 2.56 -1.46
CA ALA A 172 16.71 3.23 -1.96
C ALA A 172 15.58 2.23 -2.24
N PHE A 173 15.90 1.03 -2.74
CA PHE A 173 14.89 0.07 -3.18
C PHE A 173 15.08 -1.32 -2.58
N THR A 174 13.97 -1.95 -2.24
CA THR A 174 13.85 -3.39 -2.03
C THR A 174 12.73 -3.88 -2.93
N VAL A 175 13.00 -4.87 -3.78
CA VAL A 175 12.00 -5.41 -4.70
C VAL A 175 11.66 -6.82 -4.28
N ILE A 176 10.36 -7.08 -4.06
CA ILE A 176 9.85 -8.40 -3.72
C ILE A 176 8.72 -8.79 -4.65
N GLU A 177 8.61 -10.08 -4.88
CA GLU A 177 7.42 -10.70 -5.42
C GLU A 177 6.32 -10.69 -4.34
N ALA A 178 5.11 -10.33 -4.75
CA ALA A 178 3.94 -10.40 -3.91
C ALA A 178 2.86 -11.27 -4.55
N GLU A 179 2.07 -11.90 -3.70
CA GLU A 179 0.84 -12.58 -4.10
C GLU A 179 -0.24 -11.57 -4.51
N CYS A 180 -1.47 -12.05 -4.68
CA CYS A 180 -2.61 -11.23 -5.10
C CYS A 180 -2.77 -9.96 -4.24
N LEU A 181 -2.55 -8.79 -4.87
CA LEU A 181 -2.74 -7.46 -4.27
C LEU A 181 -4.17 -6.92 -4.45
N ALA A 182 -5.10 -7.74 -4.95
CA ALA A 182 -6.50 -7.41 -5.23
C ALA A 182 -6.73 -6.28 -6.27
N GLY A 183 -5.74 -5.98 -7.11
CA GLY A 183 -5.82 -5.02 -8.21
C GLY A 183 -6.16 -5.63 -9.58
N CYS A 184 -6.87 -6.76 -9.63
CA CYS A 184 -7.04 -7.55 -10.85
C CYS A 184 -7.83 -6.86 -11.98
N GLY A 185 -8.56 -5.77 -11.68
CA GLY A 185 -9.20 -4.93 -12.71
C GLY A 185 -8.23 -4.06 -13.50
N PHE A 186 -7.01 -3.88 -12.98
CA PHE A 186 -5.97 -3.00 -13.54
C PHE A 186 -4.57 -3.66 -13.51
N PRO A 187 -4.39 -4.84 -14.10
CA PRO A 187 -3.10 -5.52 -14.12
C PRO A 187 -2.11 -4.79 -15.06
N THR A 188 -0.81 -4.74 -14.78
CA THR A 188 -0.10 -5.31 -13.63
C THR A 188 -0.17 -4.41 -12.40
N CYS A 189 -0.50 -5.00 -11.25
CA CYS A 189 -0.61 -4.29 -9.99
C CYS A 189 0.72 -4.32 -9.21
N VAL A 190 1.23 -3.16 -8.84
CA VAL A 190 2.46 -2.99 -8.05
C VAL A 190 2.15 -2.12 -6.84
N GLN A 191 2.62 -2.51 -5.66
CA GLN A 191 2.49 -1.70 -4.45
C GLN A 191 3.87 -1.20 -4.00
N ILE A 192 3.99 0.12 -3.82
CA ILE A 192 5.23 0.76 -3.35
C ILE A 192 4.92 1.51 -2.06
N ASN A 193 5.53 1.11 -0.93
CA ASN A 193 5.32 1.74 0.39
C ASN A 193 3.85 1.93 0.82
N SER A 194 2.94 1.08 0.34
CA SER A 194 1.47 1.14 0.52
C SER A 194 0.68 1.94 -0.53
N ARG A 195 1.35 2.58 -1.50
CA ARG A 195 0.70 3.18 -2.68
C ARG A 195 0.56 2.16 -3.80
N TYR A 196 -0.62 2.10 -4.41
CA TYR A 196 -0.89 1.24 -5.55
C TYR A 196 -0.48 1.94 -6.85
N TYR A 197 0.17 1.18 -7.72
CA TYR A 197 0.54 1.52 -9.09
C TYR A 197 -0.15 0.47 -9.95
N GLU A 198 -1.07 0.91 -10.79
CA GLU A 198 -1.98 0.07 -11.54
C GLU A 198 -1.68 0.19 -13.04
N ASN A 199 -2.06 -0.82 -13.83
CA ASN A 199 -1.77 -0.90 -15.26
C ASN A 199 -0.28 -0.75 -15.60
N VAL A 200 0.61 -1.17 -14.70
CA VAL A 200 2.05 -0.96 -14.88
C VAL A 200 2.56 -1.80 -16.04
N THR A 201 3.16 -1.13 -17.02
CA THR A 201 3.85 -1.77 -18.15
C THR A 201 5.36 -1.73 -17.97
N VAL A 202 6.08 -2.63 -18.65
CA VAL A 202 7.55 -2.69 -18.66
C VAL A 202 8.19 -1.35 -19.04
N ALA A 203 7.57 -0.61 -19.97
CA ALA A 203 8.06 0.68 -20.43
C ALA A 203 7.94 1.79 -19.37
N GLU A 204 6.99 1.68 -18.44
CA GLU A 204 6.77 2.68 -17.38
C GLU A 204 7.71 2.50 -16.19
N VAL A 205 8.25 1.30 -15.97
CA VAL A 205 9.15 0.99 -14.86
C VAL A 205 10.33 1.96 -14.73
N PRO A 206 11.13 2.25 -15.78
CA PRO A 206 12.20 3.25 -15.69
C PRO A 206 11.72 4.62 -15.21
N ARG A 207 10.54 5.05 -15.66
CA ARG A 207 9.94 6.34 -15.28
C ARG A 207 9.51 6.34 -13.81
N ILE A 208 8.87 5.26 -13.35
CA ILE A 208 8.51 5.08 -11.93
C ILE A 208 9.76 5.12 -11.05
N VAL A 209 10.82 4.39 -11.41
CA VAL A 209 12.07 4.36 -10.63
C VAL A 209 12.75 5.74 -10.61
N ALA A 210 12.78 6.46 -11.74
CA ALA A 210 13.35 7.80 -11.81
C ALA A 210 12.58 8.80 -10.93
N HIS A 211 11.24 8.73 -10.94
CA HIS A 211 10.38 9.52 -10.07
C HIS A 211 10.67 9.27 -8.59
N LEU A 212 10.73 8.00 -8.17
CA LEU A 212 11.02 7.64 -6.78
C LEU A 212 12.41 8.06 -6.32
N ARG A 213 13.38 8.15 -7.23
CA ARG A 213 14.72 8.70 -6.94
C ARG A 213 14.74 10.23 -6.80
N GLY A 214 13.63 10.92 -7.05
CA GLY A 214 13.56 12.39 -7.06
C GLY A 214 14.10 13.05 -8.34
N ASN A 215 14.40 12.25 -9.37
CA ASN A 215 14.92 12.72 -10.67
C ASN A 215 13.84 12.68 -11.77
N GLY A 216 12.57 12.55 -11.38
CA GLY A 216 11.44 12.48 -12.30
C GLY A 216 10.94 13.86 -12.74
N ASP A 217 10.38 13.89 -13.94
CA ASP A 217 9.67 14.95 -14.66
C ASP A 217 8.38 15.45 -13.98
N GLY A 218 8.28 15.36 -12.66
CA GLY A 218 7.01 15.58 -11.94
C GLY A 218 5.97 14.50 -12.20
N PHE A 219 6.39 13.34 -12.72
CA PHE A 219 5.53 12.18 -12.97
C PHE A 219 4.91 11.68 -11.67
N VAL A 220 3.68 12.05 -11.39
CA VAL A 220 2.85 11.35 -10.42
C VAL A 220 2.18 10.21 -11.20
N PRO A 221 2.49 8.94 -10.92
CA PRO A 221 1.73 7.82 -11.47
C PRO A 221 0.26 8.06 -11.11
N PRO A 222 -0.68 7.83 -12.06
CA PRO A 222 -2.08 8.18 -11.89
C PRO A 222 -2.56 7.61 -10.57
N ASP A 223 -2.78 8.50 -9.61
CA ASP A 223 -3.40 8.12 -8.36
C ASP A 223 -4.86 7.90 -8.68
N ASN A 224 -5.34 6.66 -8.67
CA ASN A 224 -6.77 6.42 -8.76
C ASN A 224 -7.52 6.87 -7.48
N ARG A 225 -6.86 7.62 -6.59
CA ARG A 225 -7.51 8.37 -5.49
C ARG A 225 -7.53 9.88 -5.70
N ASP A 226 -6.62 10.46 -6.48
CA ASP A 226 -6.44 11.93 -6.54
C ASP A 226 -6.64 12.61 -7.90
N ASP A 227 -6.80 11.93 -9.04
CA ASP A 227 -6.98 12.65 -10.31
C ASP A 227 -8.42 12.65 -10.85
N ALA A 228 -9.03 13.84 -10.86
CA ALA A 228 -10.24 14.19 -11.61
C ALA A 228 -10.05 14.15 -13.14
N THR A 229 -8.96 13.59 -13.64
CA THR A 229 -8.65 13.45 -15.07
C THR A 229 -8.53 11.99 -15.45
N HIS A 230 -9.68 11.35 -15.66
CA HIS A 230 -9.81 10.14 -16.46
C HIS A 230 -9.24 10.41 -17.87
N THR A 231 -7.94 10.20 -18.06
CA THR A 231 -7.41 10.00 -19.40
C THR A 231 -7.77 8.58 -19.79
N LYS A 232 -8.77 8.47 -20.65
CA LYS A 232 -9.14 7.25 -21.37
C LYS A 232 -7.89 6.70 -22.07
N PHE A 233 -7.22 5.74 -21.46
CA PHE A 233 -6.40 4.82 -22.25
C PHE A 233 -7.38 3.87 -22.93
N ALA A 234 -7.57 4.10 -24.22
CA ALA A 234 -8.32 3.20 -25.08
C ALA A 234 -7.61 1.85 -25.09
N VAL A 235 -8.15 0.89 -24.35
CA VAL A 235 -7.90 -0.51 -24.65
C VAL A 235 -8.65 -0.76 -25.94
N ASP A 236 -7.91 -0.91 -27.04
CA ASP A 236 -8.52 -1.34 -28.30
C ASP A 236 -9.30 -2.63 -28.04
N PRO A 237 -10.57 -2.72 -28.44
CA PRO A 237 -11.37 -3.90 -28.20
C PRO A 237 -10.69 -5.11 -28.87
N PRO A 238 -10.69 -6.29 -28.23
CA PRO A 238 -10.10 -7.48 -28.82
C PRO A 238 -10.74 -7.72 -30.19
N SER A 239 -9.90 -7.90 -31.22
CA SER A 239 -10.35 -8.21 -32.58
C SER A 239 -11.32 -9.37 -32.53
N THR A 240 -12.56 -9.15 -32.94
CA THR A 240 -13.59 -10.17 -33.05
C THR A 240 -13.05 -11.34 -33.88
N ARG A 241 -13.02 -12.55 -33.30
CA ARG A 241 -12.79 -13.77 -34.09
C ARG A 241 -13.78 -13.78 -35.25
N PRO A 242 -13.37 -14.13 -36.48
CA PRO A 242 -14.31 -14.39 -37.54
C PRO A 242 -15.20 -15.56 -37.10
N GLU A 243 -16.52 -15.33 -37.09
CA GLU A 243 -17.51 -16.39 -36.97
C GLU A 243 -17.36 -17.29 -38.19
N GLY A 244 -16.89 -18.51 -37.96
CA GLY A 244 -16.78 -19.54 -38.99
C GLY A 244 -18.17 -20.02 -39.40
N GLU A 245 -18.36 -20.01 -40.71
CA GLU A 245 -19.45 -20.53 -41.52
C GLU A 245 -19.78 -22.01 -41.21
N GLU A 246 -21.05 -22.36 -41.35
CA GLU A 246 -21.55 -23.76 -41.50
C GLU A 246 -20.90 -24.49 -42.67
#